data_AF-A0A7K1VRR0-F1
#
_entry.id   AF-A0A7K1VRR0-F1
#
_cell.length_a   1.000
_cell.length_b   1.000
_cell.length_c   1.000
_cell.angle_alpha   90.00
_cell.angle_beta   90.00
_cell.angle_gamma   90.00
#
_symmetry.space_group_name_H-M   'P 1'
#
loop_
_entity.id
_entity.type
_entity.pdbx_description
1 polymer ?
#
loop_
_entity_poly.entity_id
_entity_poly.type
_entity_poly.pdbx_seq_one_letter_code
_entity_poly.pdbx_strand_id
1 'polypeptide(L)'
;MQKILIVCGAGASSTFLAHRLRAGAKERGITASFRSESLQGLEDSLPGADVLLVGPHLESQFDGLRRQAARVGVAAALLPHDVFGGHGADAVLDTLPILLAARAVVADPGGDTSVQTALPSAEPDSGHH
;
A
#
# COMPACT_ATOMS: atom_id res chain seq x y z
N MET A 1 0.61 -4.19 -12.44
CA MET A 1 1.22 -2.84 -12.30
C MET A 1 0.47 -2.14 -11.20
N GLN A 2 1.16 -1.78 -10.11
CA GLN A 2 0.50 -1.27 -8.90
C GLN A 2 0.11 0.20 -9.08
N LYS A 3 -1.08 0.59 -8.63
CA LYS A 3 -1.60 1.97 -8.72
C LYS A 3 -1.57 2.61 -7.34
N ILE A 4 -0.78 3.67 -7.23
CA ILE A 4 -0.54 4.39 -6.00
C ILE A 4 -1.11 5.78 -6.15
N LEU A 5 -2.10 6.08 -5.32
CA LEU A 5 -2.73 7.40 -5.24
C LEU A 5 -2.08 8.22 -4.14
N ILE A 6 -1.83 9.51 -4.41
CA ILE A 6 -1.22 10.44 -3.46
C ILE A 6 -2.16 11.64 -3.30
N VAL A 7 -2.61 11.91 -2.07
CA VAL A 7 -3.46 13.06 -1.75
C VAL A 7 -2.76 13.97 -0.75
N CYS A 8 -2.58 15.24 -1.09
CA CYS A 8 -1.89 16.20 -0.21
C CYS A 8 -2.53 17.60 -0.19
N GLY A 9 -3.80 17.72 -0.60
CA GLY A 9 -4.59 18.94 -0.46
C GLY A 9 -4.31 20.08 -1.45
N ALA A 10 -3.11 20.20 -2.03
CA ALA A 10 -2.73 21.38 -2.85
C ALA A 10 -2.13 21.10 -4.25
N GLY A 11 -2.05 19.86 -4.72
CA GLY A 11 -1.73 19.51 -6.12
C GLY A 11 -0.27 19.70 -6.58
N ALA A 12 0.38 20.83 -6.26
CA ALA A 12 1.74 21.14 -6.73
C ALA A 12 2.80 20.23 -6.08
N SER A 13 2.81 20.13 -4.74
CA SER A 13 3.78 19.30 -4.00
C SER A 13 3.62 17.80 -4.26
N SER A 14 2.38 17.34 -4.50
CA SER A 14 2.06 15.94 -4.77
C SER A 14 2.59 15.46 -6.12
N THR A 15 2.54 16.33 -7.14
CA THR A 15 3.04 16.01 -8.50
C THR A 15 4.56 15.81 -8.48
N PHE A 16 5.26 16.65 -7.74
CA PHE A 16 6.72 16.56 -7.59
C PHE A 16 7.14 15.27 -6.87
N LEU A 17 6.45 14.91 -5.79
CA LEU A 17 6.66 13.64 -5.09
C LEU A 17 6.37 12.44 -6.02
N ALA A 18 5.26 12.46 -6.75
CA ALA A 18 4.91 11.40 -7.70
C ALA A 18 5.98 11.21 -8.79
N HIS A 19 6.59 12.30 -9.26
CA HIS A 19 7.68 12.24 -10.22
C HIS A 19 8.95 11.59 -9.64
N ARG A 20 9.34 11.98 -8.41
CA ARG A 20 10.48 11.38 -7.70
C ARG A 20 10.26 9.90 -7.42
N LEU A 21 9.07 9.54 -6.95
CA LEU A 21 8.69 8.14 -6.72
C LEU A 21 8.77 7.31 -7.99
N ARG A 22 8.31 7.86 -9.13
CA ARG A 22 8.45 7.19 -10.42
C ARG A 22 9.91 6.98 -10.81
N ALA A 23 10.78 7.96 -10.55
CA ALA A 23 12.21 7.83 -10.82
C ALA A 23 12.85 6.73 -9.96
N GLY A 24 12.67 6.78 -8.63
CA GLY A 24 13.21 5.76 -7.72
C GLY A 24 12.60 4.37 -7.95
N ALA A 25 11.32 4.27 -8.29
CA ALA A 25 10.70 3.00 -8.67
C ALA A 25 11.34 2.43 -9.94
N LYS A 26 11.64 3.28 -10.93
CA LYS A 26 12.31 2.86 -12.17
C LYS A 26 13.74 2.37 -11.90
N GLU A 27 14.47 3.06 -11.01
CA GLU A 27 15.82 2.65 -10.60
C GLU A 27 15.82 1.31 -9.87
N ARG A 28 14.79 1.04 -9.07
CA ARG A 28 14.62 -0.22 -8.32
C ARG A 28 13.92 -1.33 -9.11
N GLY A 29 13.49 -1.08 -10.35
CA GLY A 29 12.75 -2.05 -11.17
C GLY A 29 11.33 -2.34 -10.67
N ILE A 30 10.71 -1.43 -9.91
CA ILE A 30 9.37 -1.58 -9.33
C ILE A 30 8.32 -1.10 -10.35
N THR A 31 7.41 -2.00 -10.74
CA THR A 31 6.32 -1.71 -11.68
C THR A 31 5.13 -1.06 -10.97
N ALA A 32 5.27 0.23 -10.62
CA ALA A 32 4.26 1.04 -9.94
C ALA A 32 3.94 2.36 -10.68
N SER A 33 2.68 2.79 -10.59
CA SER A 33 2.15 4.01 -11.18
C SER A 33 1.70 4.96 -10.09
N PHE A 34 2.30 6.15 -10.06
CA PHE A 34 1.99 7.19 -9.08
C PHE A 34 1.09 8.25 -9.71
N ARG A 35 -0.03 8.55 -9.07
CA ARG A 35 -1.01 9.56 -9.48
C ARG A 35 -1.35 10.44 -8.29
N SER A 36 -1.29 11.75 -8.47
CA SER A 36 -1.79 12.70 -7.48
C SER A 36 -3.27 12.95 -7.72
N GLU A 37 -4.08 12.93 -6.67
CA GLU A 37 -5.52 13.20 -6.75
C GLU A 37 -5.95 14.17 -5.63
N SER A 38 -7.09 14.82 -5.82
CA SER A 38 -7.73 15.65 -4.79
C SER A 38 -8.55 14.81 -3.82
N LEU A 39 -8.84 15.33 -2.61
CA LEU A 39 -9.71 14.63 -1.64
C LEU A 39 -11.09 14.31 -2.23
N GLN A 40 -11.63 15.19 -3.07
CA GLN A 40 -12.95 15.04 -3.67
C GLN A 40 -12.94 13.96 -4.77
N GLY A 41 -11.94 13.95 -5.64
CA GLY A 41 -11.80 12.92 -6.69
C GLY A 41 -11.21 11.59 -6.19
N LEU A 42 -10.74 11.56 -4.94
CA LEU A 42 -10.19 10.37 -4.33
C LEU A 42 -11.25 9.29 -4.14
N GLU A 43 -12.50 9.66 -3.81
CA GLU A 43 -13.57 8.69 -3.59
C GLU A 43 -13.88 7.87 -4.84
N ASP A 44 -13.86 8.53 -6.00
CA ASP A 44 -14.05 7.90 -7.32
C ASP A 44 -12.82 7.10 -7.79
N SER A 45 -11.63 7.54 -7.41
CA SER A 45 -10.36 6.93 -7.83
C SER A 45 -9.91 5.78 -6.93
N LEU A 46 -10.35 5.76 -5.67
CA LEU A 46 -10.03 4.77 -4.65
C LEU A 46 -10.27 3.32 -5.10
N PRO A 47 -11.44 2.95 -5.65
CA PRO A 47 -11.73 1.58 -6.08
C PRO A 47 -10.76 1.04 -7.14
N GLY A 48 -10.09 1.93 -7.86
CA GLY A 48 -9.13 1.60 -8.91
C GLY A 48 -7.68 1.54 -8.44
N ALA A 49 -7.38 1.83 -7.18
CA ALA A 49 -6.03 1.91 -6.63
C ALA A 49 -5.66 0.71 -5.76
N ASP A 50 -4.37 0.50 -5.55
CA ASP A 50 -3.84 -0.54 -4.66
C ASP A 50 -3.38 0.06 -3.32
N VAL A 51 -2.82 1.27 -3.36
CA VAL A 51 -2.32 1.99 -2.18
C VAL A 51 -2.74 3.46 -2.24
N LEU A 52 -3.20 3.98 -1.10
CA LEU A 52 -3.47 5.38 -0.86
C LEU A 52 -2.41 5.97 0.09
N LEU A 53 -1.66 6.95 -0.41
CA LEU A 53 -0.72 7.73 0.36
C LEU A 53 -1.34 9.08 0.71
N VAL A 54 -1.49 9.34 2.00
CA VAL A 54 -2.09 10.56 2.53
C VAL A 54 -0.96 11.46 3.03
N GLY A 55 -0.92 12.69 2.53
CA GLY A 55 0.07 13.66 2.96
C GLY A 55 -0.14 14.09 4.42
N PRO A 56 0.92 14.56 5.09
CA PRO A 56 0.89 14.92 6.51
C PRO A 56 -0.11 16.04 6.83
N HIS A 57 -0.41 16.91 5.86
CA HIS A 57 -1.41 17.97 5.98
C HIS A 57 -2.84 17.45 6.23
N LEU A 58 -3.08 16.17 5.97
CA LEU A 58 -4.38 15.52 6.07
C LEU A 58 -4.42 14.48 7.19
N GLU A 59 -3.43 14.49 8.11
CA GLU A 59 -3.38 13.60 9.27
C GLU A 59 -4.68 13.59 10.08
N SER A 60 -5.30 14.76 10.29
CA SER A 60 -6.58 14.87 10.99
C SER A 60 -7.74 14.14 10.29
N GLN A 61 -7.68 14.00 8.97
CA GLN A 61 -8.68 13.31 8.14
C GLN A 61 -8.25 11.87 7.80
N PHE A 62 -7.02 11.48 8.12
CA PHE A 62 -6.43 10.19 7.75
C PHE A 62 -7.25 9.01 8.27
N ASP A 63 -7.77 9.09 9.50
CA ASP A 63 -8.60 8.02 10.05
C ASP A 63 -9.90 7.78 9.27
N GLY A 64 -10.51 8.84 8.75
CA GLY A 64 -11.67 8.74 7.87
C GLY A 64 -11.31 8.09 6.53
N LEU A 65 -10.26 8.60 5.90
CA LEU A 65 -9.75 8.11 4.62
C LEU A 65 -9.30 6.65 4.70
N ARG A 66 -8.62 6.27 5.78
CA ARG A 66 -8.17 4.89 6.03
C ARG A 66 -9.36 3.94 6.15
N ARG A 67 -10.42 4.32 6.87
CA ARG A 67 -11.65 3.52 6.93
C ARG A 67 -12.31 3.38 5.58
N GLN A 68 -12.34 4.43 4.77
CA GLN A 68 -12.91 4.40 3.43
C GLN A 68 -12.09 3.52 2.47
N ALA A 69 -10.77 3.65 2.49
CA ALA A 69 -9.86 2.79 1.75
C ALA A 69 -10.01 1.32 2.16
N ALA A 70 -10.12 1.03 3.45
CA ALA A 70 -10.34 -0.33 3.95
C ALA A 70 -11.65 -0.95 3.44
N ARG A 71 -12.72 -0.16 3.25
CA ARG A 71 -14.00 -0.66 2.70
C ARG A 71 -13.88 -1.17 1.26
N VAL A 72 -12.95 -0.63 0.49
CA VAL A 72 -12.68 -1.04 -0.90
C VAL A 72 -11.45 -1.95 -1.01
N GLY A 73 -10.87 -2.37 0.12
CA GLY A 73 -9.67 -3.21 0.13
C GLY A 73 -8.43 -2.48 -0.37
N VAL A 74 -8.27 -1.19 -0.04
CA VAL A 74 -7.10 -0.37 -0.38
C VAL A 74 -6.28 -0.09 0.89
N ALA A 75 -4.97 -0.29 0.84
CA ALA A 75 -4.09 0.06 1.95
C ALA A 75 -3.88 1.58 1.99
N ALA A 76 -4.13 2.21 3.13
CA ALA A 76 -3.86 3.63 3.34
C ALA A 76 -2.69 3.84 4.30
N ALA A 77 -1.77 4.73 3.94
CA ALA A 77 -0.63 5.10 4.77
C ALA A 77 -0.49 6.62 4.86
N LEU A 78 -0.17 7.11 6.07
CA LEU A 78 0.15 8.51 6.30
C LEU A 78 1.62 8.73 6.00
N LEU A 79 1.90 9.74 5.18
CA LEU A 79 3.24 10.15 4.85
C LEU A 79 3.81 11.05 5.96
N PRO A 80 5.09 10.87 6.34
CA PRO A 80 5.74 11.73 7.32
C PRO A 80 5.93 13.15 6.77
N HIS A 81 6.12 14.12 7.67
CA HIS A 81 6.32 15.54 7.31
C HIS A 81 7.55 15.79 6.42
N ASP A 82 8.53 14.90 6.45
CA ASP A 82 9.77 14.96 5.68
C ASP A 82 9.69 14.29 4.31
N VAL A 83 8.51 13.79 3.90
CA VAL A 83 8.34 13.06 2.63
C VAL A 83 8.71 13.88 1.39
N PHE A 84 8.63 15.20 1.48
CA PHE A 84 9.04 16.12 0.40
C PHE A 84 10.56 16.33 0.31
N GLY A 85 11.31 15.84 1.30
CA GLY A 85 12.76 15.88 1.34
C GLY A 85 13.44 14.96 0.32
N GLY A 86 14.77 14.95 0.32
CA GLY A 86 15.57 14.14 -0.61
C GLY A 86 15.34 12.63 -0.47
N HIS A 87 15.10 12.16 0.76
CA HIS A 87 14.97 10.73 1.09
C HIS A 87 13.53 10.24 1.25
N GLY A 88 12.55 11.15 1.18
CA GLY A 88 11.15 10.80 1.42
C GLY A 88 10.59 9.84 0.36
N ALA A 89 11.02 9.98 -0.89
CA ALA A 89 10.62 9.08 -1.97
C ALA A 89 11.10 7.63 -1.71
N ASP A 90 12.34 7.46 -1.25
CA ASP A 90 12.88 6.14 -0.93
C ASP A 90 12.14 5.48 0.23
N ALA A 91 11.87 6.22 1.30
CA ALA A 91 11.11 5.72 2.44
C ALA A 91 9.70 5.24 2.04
N VAL A 92 9.05 5.96 1.13
CA VAL A 92 7.76 5.52 0.57
C VAL A 92 7.92 4.26 -0.28
N LEU A 93 8.92 4.19 -1.16
CA LEU A 93 9.16 3.01 -1.98
C LEU A 93 9.45 1.76 -1.14
N ASP A 94 10.16 1.89 -0.02
CA ASP A 94 10.47 0.80 0.90
C ASP A 94 9.23 0.31 1.66
N THR A 95 8.24 1.17 1.88
CA THR A 95 6.97 0.80 2.53
C THR A 95 5.95 0.20 1.58
N LEU A 96 6.06 0.40 0.27
CA LEU A 96 5.11 -0.14 -0.71
C LEU A 96 4.89 -1.66 -0.63
N PRO A 97 5.92 -2.52 -0.55
CA PRO A 97 5.72 -3.96 -0.48
C PRO A 97 4.93 -4.35 0.78
N ILE A 98 5.19 -3.67 1.89
CA ILE A 98 4.52 -3.90 3.18
C ILE A 98 3.05 -3.52 3.07
N LEU A 99 2.74 -2.36 2.49
CA LEU A 99 1.37 -1.89 2.30
C LEU A 99 0.59 -2.78 1.32
N LEU A 100 1.22 -3.23 0.25
CA LEU A 100 0.63 -4.14 -0.72
C LEU A 100 0.35 -5.52 -0.10
N ALA A 101 1.25 -6.03 0.75
CA ALA A 101 1.03 -7.27 1.49
C ALA A 101 -0.10 -7.12 2.52
N ALA A 102 -0.13 -6.01 3.27
CA ALA A 102 -1.20 -5.73 4.23
C ALA A 102 -2.58 -5.62 3.56
N ARG A 103 -2.63 -5.05 2.35
CA ARG A 103 -3.85 -5.03 1.53
C ARG A 103 -4.33 -6.42 1.15
N ALA A 104 -3.44 -7.33 0.76
CA ALA A 104 -3.84 -8.68 0.37
C ALA A 104 -4.62 -9.40 1.49
N VAL A 105 -4.34 -9.07 2.76
CA VAL A 105 -5.07 -9.60 3.93
C VAL A 105 -6.49 -9.02 4.06
N VAL A 106 -6.72 -7.78 3.61
CA VAL A 106 -8.03 -7.11 3.69
C VAL A 106 -8.88 -7.33 2.44
N ALA A 107 -8.23 -7.55 1.29
CA ALA A 107 -8.85 -7.77 -0.01
C ALA A 107 -9.36 -9.21 -0.21
N ASP A 108 -9.43 -10.01 0.86
CA ASP A 108 -10.03 -11.34 0.86
C ASP A 108 -11.45 -11.32 1.50
N PRO A 109 -12.48 -10.76 0.84
CA PRO A 109 -13.86 -10.97 1.25
C PRO A 109 -14.45 -12.28 0.66
N GLY A 110 -13.62 -13.18 0.11
CA GLY A 110 -14.10 -14.41 -0.50
C GLY A 110 -12.99 -15.26 -1.14
N GLY A 111 -12.26 -16.00 -0.32
CA GLY A 111 -11.30 -17.02 -0.73
C GLY A 111 -11.36 -18.18 0.26
N ASP A 112 -11.95 -19.29 -0.19
CA ASP A 112 -12.03 -20.57 0.53
C ASP A 112 -10.68 -20.92 1.17
N THR A 113 -10.59 -20.82 2.50
CA THR A 113 -9.47 -21.37 3.25
C THR A 113 -9.70 -22.86 3.45
N SER A 114 -9.56 -23.60 2.36
CA SER A 114 -9.20 -25.00 2.38
C SER A 114 -7.96 -25.13 1.53
N VAL A 115 -6.78 -25.04 2.16
CA VAL A 115 -5.73 -26.06 2.01
C VAL A 115 -4.57 -25.82 2.99
N GLN A 116 -4.48 -26.78 3.91
CA GLN A 116 -3.26 -27.51 4.28
C GLN A 116 -2.14 -26.75 4.99
N THR A 117 -2.27 -26.75 6.33
CA THR A 117 -1.11 -27.10 7.16
C THR A 117 -0.71 -28.53 6.80
N ALA A 118 0.24 -28.67 5.88
CA ALA A 118 0.88 -29.95 5.60
C ALA A 118 1.71 -30.34 6.84
N LEU A 119 1.15 -31.28 7.61
CA LEU A 119 1.93 -32.18 8.46
C LEU A 119 2.96 -32.89 7.58
N PRO A 120 4.27 -32.86 7.89
CA PRO A 120 5.12 -33.95 7.48
C PRO A 120 4.86 -35.12 8.42
N SER A 121 4.12 -36.11 7.92
CA SER A 121 4.09 -37.46 8.48
C SER A 121 5.52 -37.97 8.66
N ALA A 122 5.87 -38.34 9.89
CA ALA A 122 7.00 -39.19 10.19
C ALA A 122 6.52 -40.28 11.16
N GLU A 123 5.97 -41.35 10.59
CA GLU A 123 5.95 -42.70 11.16
C GLU A 123 6.60 -43.62 10.12
N PRO A 124 7.07 -44.83 10.47
CA PRO A 124 7.36 -45.43 11.78
C PRO A 124 8.79 -46.05 11.82
N ASP A 125 9.24 -46.58 12.97
CA ASP A 125 9.69 -47.98 13.10
C ASP A 125 10.54 -48.28 14.37
N SER A 126 10.24 -49.44 14.95
CA SER A 126 11.06 -50.33 15.80
C SER A 126 11.53 -49.90 17.20
N GLY A 127 10.69 -50.24 18.18
CA GLY A 127 10.93 -51.34 19.11
C GLY A 127 12.26 -51.43 19.89
N HIS A 128 12.17 -51.34 21.22
CA HIS A 128 12.75 -52.39 22.06
C HIS A 128 12.09 -52.47 23.45
N HIS A 129 12.08 -53.73 23.89
CA HIS A 129 11.53 -54.37 25.07
C HIS A 129 12.04 -53.82 26.41
#